data_AF-A0A7C7C0T8-F1
#
_entry.id   AF-A0A7C7C0T8-F1
#
_cell.length_a   1.000
_cell.length_b   1.000
_cell.length_c   1.000
_cell.angle_alpha   90.00
_cell.angle_beta   90.00
_cell.angle_gamma   90.00
#
_symmetry.space_group_name_H-M   'P 1'
#
loop_
_entity.id
_entity.type
_entity.pdbx_description
1 polymer ?
#
loop_
_entity_poly.entity_id
_entity_poly.type
_entity_poly.pdbx_seq_one_letter_code
_entity_poly.pdbx_strand_id
1 'polypeptide(L)' 'MQTNLEVNRVGIVGAGAMGSGIAQIASQAGCIVVLFDIVQDALDISEAKLNKVMARLVEKGRVTKDESVQIQARIQRT' A
#
# COMPACT_ATOMS: atom_id res chain seq x y z
N MET A 1 -27.84 9.61 -11.84
CA MET A 1 -27.41 8.28 -11.36
C MET A 1 -25.90 8.32 -11.20
N GLN A 2 -25.40 8.31 -9.96
CA GLN A 2 -23.96 8.24 -9.70
C GLN A 2 -23.64 6.76 -9.48
N THR A 3 -23.05 6.12 -10.48
CA THR A 3 -22.59 4.73 -10.37
C THR A 3 -21.34 4.73 -9.50
N ASN A 4 -21.49 4.45 -8.20
CA ASN A 4 -20.36 4.14 -7.32
C ASN A 4 -19.76 2.81 -7.77
N LEU A 5 -18.73 2.86 -8.60
CA LEU A 5 -17.88 1.70 -8.89
C LEU A 5 -17.01 1.47 -7.66
N GLU A 6 -17.32 0.43 -6.89
CA GLU A 6 -16.46 -0.02 -5.79
C GLU A 6 -15.20 -0.67 -6.37
N VAL A 7 -14.07 0.03 -6.26
CA VAL A 7 -12.76 -0.51 -6.64
C VAL A 7 -12.23 -1.37 -5.50
N ASN A 8 -12.48 -2.68 -5.60
CA ASN A 8 -12.09 -3.64 -4.56
C ASN A 8 -10.64 -4.14 -4.71
N ARG A 9 -10.05 -4.04 -5.92
CA ARG A 9 -8.69 -4.52 -6.20
C ARG A 9 -7.96 -3.61 -7.18
N VAL A 10 -6.69 -3.31 -6.91
CA VAL A 10 -5.83 -2.41 -7.68
C VAL A 10 -4.53 -3.13 -8.04
N GLY A 11 -4.20 -3.19 -9.33
CA GLY A 11 -2.90 -3.65 -9.82
C GLY A 11 -1.99 -2.46 -10.10
N ILE A 12 -0.74 -2.52 -9.64
CA ILE A 12 0.26 -1.46 -9.81
C ILE A 12 1.51 -2.09 -10.42
N VAL A 13 1.95 -1.57 -11.55
CA VAL A 13 3.17 -2.00 -12.25
C VAL A 13 4.28 -1.00 -11.97
N GLY A 14 5.34 -1.48 -11.31
CA GLY A 14 6.47 -0.70 -10.82
C GLY A 14 6.36 -0.41 -9.32
N ALA A 15 7.38 -0.82 -8.55
CA ALA A 15 7.50 -0.63 -7.11
C ALA A 15 8.38 0.56 -6.71
N GLY A 16 8.77 1.40 -7.67
CA GLY A 16 9.49 2.66 -7.43
C GLY A 16 8.71 3.67 -6.58
N ALA A 17 9.23 4.90 -6.51
CA ALA A 17 8.70 5.92 -5.59
C ALA A 17 7.19 6.19 -5.75
N MET A 18 6.69 6.27 -7.00
CA MET A 18 5.27 6.50 -7.28
C MET A 18 4.44 5.25 -7.00
N GLY A 19 4.84 4.07 -7.49
CA GLY A 19 4.07 2.84 -7.28
C GLY A 19 3.91 2.49 -5.81
N SER A 20 4.97 2.65 -5.01
CA SER A 20 4.90 2.55 -3.55
C SER A 20 3.89 3.52 -2.94
N GLY A 21 3.85 4.77 -3.40
CA GLY A 21 2.93 5.79 -2.91
C GLY A 21 1.47 5.50 -3.28
N ILE A 22 1.23 5.02 -4.50
CA ILE A 22 -0.10 4.59 -4.94
C ILE A 22 -0.56 3.38 -4.14
N ALA A 23 0.32 2.39 -3.92
CA ALA A 23 0.04 1.21 -3.12
C ALA A 23 -0.36 1.59 -1.68
N GLN A 24 0.36 2.55 -1.08
CA GLN A 24 0.02 3.10 0.22
C GLN A 24 -1.37 3.73 0.25
N ILE A 25 -1.72 4.57 -0.73
CA ILE A 25 -3.00 5.28 -0.74
C ILE A 25 -4.15 4.30 -0.96
N ALA A 26 -4.01 3.40 -1.93
CA ALA A 26 -5.02 2.40 -2.26
C ALA A 26 -5.28 1.44 -1.09
N SER A 27 -4.23 0.92 -0.45
CA SER A 27 -4.38 0.03 0.70
C SER A 27 -4.98 0.73 1.93
N GLN A 28 -4.67 2.01 2.16
CA GLN A 28 -5.33 2.81 3.20
C GLN A 28 -6.81 3.06 2.90
N ALA A 29 -7.18 3.21 1.63
CA ALA A 29 -8.57 3.33 1.20
C ALA A 29 -9.36 2.01 1.29
N GLY A 30 -8.73 0.90 1.71
CA GLY A 30 -9.38 -0.40 1.86
C GLY A 30 -9.26 -1.32 0.64
N CYS A 31 -8.61 -0.89 -0.44
CA CYS A 31 -8.44 -1.71 -1.63
C CYS A 31 -7.43 -2.83 -1.40
N ILE A 32 -7.65 -3.98 -2.02
CA ILE A 32 -6.62 -5.02 -2.16
C ILE A 32 -5.64 -4.58 -3.26
N VAL A 33 -4.35 -4.57 -2.97
CA VAL A 33 -3.31 -4.08 -3.88
C VAL A 33 -2.43 -5.23 -4.32
N VAL A 34 -2.18 -5.35 -5.62
CA VAL A 34 -1.09 -6.16 -6.18
C VAL A 34 -0.03 -5.20 -6.70
N LEU A 35 1.12 -5.17 -6.04
CA LEU A 35 2.27 -4.37 -6.43
C LEU A 35 3.28 -5.29 -7.14
N PHE A 36 3.45 -5.06 -8.43
CA PHE A 36 4.33 -5.85 -9.28
C PHE A 36 5.60 -5.09 -9.64
N ASP A 37 6.75 -5.74 -9.59
CA ASP A 37 7.98 -5.26 -10.21
C ASP A 37 8.83 -6.43 -10.73
N ILE A 38 9.61 -6.19 -11.79
CA ILE A 38 10.54 -7.19 -12.32
C ILE A 38 11.80 -7.32 -11.45
N VAL A 39 12.10 -6.31 -10.64
CA VAL A 39 13.26 -6.27 -9.75
C VAL A 39 12.83 -6.49 -8.30
N GLN A 40 13.26 -7.60 -7.70
CA GLN A 40 12.94 -7.91 -6.29
C GLN A 40 13.40 -6.79 -5.34
N ASP A 41 14.60 -6.24 -5.54
CA ASP A 41 15.11 -5.14 -4.72
C ASP A 41 14.16 -3.93 -4.68
N ALA A 42 13.44 -3.66 -5.77
CA ALA A 42 12.48 -2.56 -5.81
C ALA A 42 11.27 -2.84 -4.90
N LEU A 43 10.80 -4.10 -4.84
CA LEU A 43 9.74 -4.53 -3.93
C LEU A 43 10.19 -4.46 -2.47
N ASP A 44 11.41 -4.89 -2.17
CA ASP A 44 11.97 -4.88 -0.82
C ASP A 44 12.17 -3.43 -0.31
N ILE A 45 12.69 -2.55 -1.17
CA ILE A 45 12.80 -1.11 -0.88
C ILE A 45 11.41 -0.50 -0.66
N SER A 46 10.43 -0.86 -1.48
CA SER A 46 9.04 -0.42 -1.32
C SER A 46 8.48 -0.85 0.03
N GLU A 47 8.65 -2.11 0.40
CA GLU A 47 8.19 -2.66 1.68
C GLU A 47 8.83 -1.93 2.87
N ALA A 48 10.16 -1.79 2.88
CA ALA A 48 10.87 -1.10 3.95
C ALA A 48 10.40 0.36 4.08
N LYS A 49 10.19 1.05 2.94
CA LYS A 49 9.67 2.42 2.92
C LYS A 49 8.25 2.48 3.50
N LEU A 50 7.37 1.58 3.09
CA LEU A 50 5.98 1.51 3.56
C LEU A 50 5.93 1.23 5.07
N ASN A 51 6.75 0.30 5.57
CA ASN A 51 6.87 0.01 7.00
C ASN A 51 7.27 1.25 7.80
N LYS A 52 8.26 2.00 7.32
CA LYS A 52 8.70 3.25 7.95
C LYS A 52 7.61 4.32 7.95
N VAL A 53 6.84 4.44 6.87
CA VAL A 53 5.74 5.39 6.79
C VAL A 53 4.62 5.01 7.75
N MET A 54 4.23 3.74 7.80
CA MET A 54 3.20 3.26 8.71
C MET A 54 3.60 3.45 10.17
N ALA A 55 4.84 3.12 10.55
CA ALA A 55 5.35 3.36 11.90
C ALA A 55 5.24 4.85 12.29
N ARG A 56 5.61 5.77 11.40
CA ARG A 56 5.45 7.22 11.62
C ARG A 56 4.00 7.67 11.74
N LEU A 57 3.07 7.03 11.02
CA LEU A 57 1.64 7.34 11.14
C LEU A 57 1.09 6.88 12.49
N VAL A 58 1.55 5.71 12.98
CA VAL A 58 1.23 5.20 14.32
C VAL A 58 1.78 6.11 15.41
N GLU A 59 3.06 6.49 15.33
CA GLU A 59 3.69 7.44 16.27
C GLU A 59 2.95 8.78 16.35
N LYS A 60 2.42 9.24 15.20
CA LYS A 60 1.63 10.48 15.12
C LYS A 60 0.15 10.30 15.52
N GLY A 61 -0.27 9.10 15.91
CA GLY A 61 -1.66 8.80 16.25
C GLY A 61 -2.65 8.93 15.09
N ARG A 62 -2.16 8.89 13.83
CA ARG A 62 -3.01 9.01 12.64
C ARG A 62 -3.66 7.69 12.22
N VAL A 63 -3.02 6.58 12.58
CA VAL A 63 -3.53 5.21 12.42
C VAL A 63 -3.15 4.42 13.67
N THR A 64 -3.95 3.43 14.01
CA THR A 64 -3.63 2.47 15.08
C THR A 64 -2.60 1.44 14.59
N LYS A 65 -1.98 0.72 15.54
CA LYS A 65 -1.07 -0.38 15.21
C LYS A 65 -1.76 -1.48 14.41
N ASP A 66 -3.00 -1.81 14.77
CA ASP A 66 -3.77 -2.83 14.07
C ASP A 66 -4.15 -2.39 12.66
N GLU A 67 -4.61 -1.15 12.48
CA GLU A 67 -4.87 -0.59 11.14
C GLU A 67 -3.61 -0.60 10.28
N SER A 68 -2.45 -0.25 10.84
CA SER A 68 -1.16 -0.33 10.13
C SER A 68 -0.89 -1.74 9.61
N VAL A 69 -1.12 -2.77 10.43
CA VAL A 69 -0.95 -4.17 10.01
C VAL A 69 -1.95 -4.52 8.91
N GLN A 70 -3.21 -4.13 9.06
CA GLN A 70 -4.25 -4.41 8.06
C GLN A 70 -3.98 -3.73 6.73
N ILE A 71 -3.52 -2.48 6.74
CA ILE A 71 -3.13 -1.74 5.53
C ILE A 71 -2.02 -2.49 4.78
N GLN A 72 -0.98 -2.91 5.50
CA GLN A 72 0.13 -3.66 4.89
C GLN A 72 -0.31 -5.03 4.36
N ALA A 73 -1.20 -5.72 5.08
CA ALA A 73 -1.73 -7.03 4.67
C ALA A 73 -2.55 -6.97 3.38
N ARG A 74 -3.08 -5.79 3.00
CA ARG A 74 -3.77 -5.60 1.73
C ARG A 74 -2.83 -5.55 0.53
N ILE A 75 -1.51 -5.43 0.73
CA ILE A 75 -0.53 -5.30 -0.36
C ILE A 75 0.15 -6.65 -0.59
N GLN A 76 -0.22 -7.30 -1.69
CA GLN A 76 0.52 -8.42 -2.25
C GLN A 76 1.66 -7.88 -3.13
N ARG A 77 2.90 -8.25 -2.82
CA ARG A 77 4.10 -7.88 -3.60
C ARG A 77 4.52 -9.07 -4.44
N THR A 78 4.74 -8.87 -5.74
CA THR A 78 4.98 -9.96 -6.70
C THR A 78 5.85 -9.54 -7.88
#